data_AF-A0A3M0GG79-F1
#
_entry.id   AF-A0A3M0GG79-F1
#
_cell.length_a   1.000
_cell.length_b   1.000
_cell.length_c   1.000
_cell.angle_alpha   90.00
_cell.angle_beta   90.00
_cell.angle_gamma   90.00
#
_symmetry.space_group_name_H-M   'P 1'
#
loop_
_entity.id
_entity.type
_entity.pdbx_description
1 polymer ?
#
loop_
_entity_poly.entity_id
_entity_poly.type
_entity_poly.pdbx_seq_one_letter_code
_entity_poly.pdbx_strand_id
1 'polypeptide(L)'
;METSIPLSIDQYHEDVKVWKSNIALAVDEIRFIENLTQSYAFEPTTPNLFERLEDFKSEIYKIKKLLDNIQKLLSKHDLELSGMLECDTMACDIYFQEKHLLIKENYRQFVNSYGKTKTEIFNYCGTILKKRKK
;
A
#
# COMPACT_ATOMS: atom_id res chain seq x y z
N MET A 1 28.14 -5.54 -12.66
CA MET A 1 27.63 -5.75 -11.29
C MET A 1 27.56 -4.37 -10.67
N GLU A 2 26.40 -3.72 -10.77
CA GLU A 2 26.22 -2.36 -10.24
C GLU A 2 26.24 -2.43 -8.72
N THR A 3 27.37 -2.04 -8.14
CA THR A 3 27.48 -1.83 -6.70
C THR A 3 26.66 -0.59 -6.37
N SER A 4 25.41 -0.76 -5.93
CA SER A 4 24.63 0.36 -5.40
C SER A 4 25.36 0.92 -4.19
N ILE A 5 25.79 2.17 -4.29
CA ILE A 5 26.37 2.93 -3.18
C ILE A 5 25.43 2.80 -1.98
N PRO A 6 25.93 2.54 -0.75
CA PRO A 6 25.10 2.51 0.45
C PRO A 6 24.29 3.80 0.53
N LEU A 7 22.97 3.67 0.66
CA LEU A 7 22.09 4.83 0.87
C LEU A 7 22.48 5.51 2.19
N SER A 8 22.47 6.83 2.21
CA SER A 8 22.74 7.57 3.45
C SER A 8 21.57 7.39 4.44
N ILE A 9 21.85 7.52 5.73
CA ILE A 9 20.81 7.48 6.77
C ILE A 9 19.68 8.49 6.51
N ASP A 10 20.02 9.68 5.99
CA ASP A 10 19.05 10.70 5.58
C ASP A 10 18.12 10.21 4.48
N GLN A 11 18.64 9.45 3.51
CA GLN A 11 17.82 8.85 2.45
C GLN A 11 16.88 7.79 3.01
N TYR A 12 17.31 6.99 3.99
CA TYR A 12 16.42 6.04 4.65
C TYR A 12 15.26 6.73 5.37
N HIS A 13 15.55 7.81 6.11
CA HIS A 13 14.51 8.57 6.78
C HIS A 13 13.53 9.23 5.80
N GLU A 14 14.02 9.81 4.70
CA GLU A 14 13.15 10.42 3.71
C GLU A 14 12.27 9.37 3.00
N ASP A 15 12.83 8.22 2.61
CA ASP A 15 12.06 7.11 2.02
C ASP A 15 10.96 6.65 3.00
N VAL A 16 11.29 6.41 4.27
CA VAL A 16 10.33 6.00 5.30
C VAL A 16 9.22 7.03 5.50
N LYS A 17 9.58 8.31 5.54
CA LYS A 17 8.62 9.42 5.69
C LYS A 17 7.64 9.48 4.52
N VAL A 18 8.14 9.38 3.28
CA VAL A 18 7.32 9.33 2.07
C VAL A 18 6.39 8.11 2.10
N TRP A 19 6.92 6.93 2.42
CA TRP A 19 6.13 5.70 2.47
C TRP A 19 5.03 5.76 3.53
N LYS A 20 5.34 6.27 4.73
CA LYS A 20 4.35 6.47 5.79
C LYS A 20 3.24 7.42 5.37
N SER A 21 3.58 8.56 4.74
CA SER A 21 2.59 9.51 4.23
C SER A 21 1.66 8.87 3.20
N ASN A 22 2.21 8.15 2.23
CA ASN A 22 1.44 7.49 1.19
C ASN A 22 0.54 6.38 1.75
N ILE A 23 1.05 5.63 2.73
CA ILE A 23 0.27 4.59 3.43
C ILE A 23 -0.88 5.20 4.22
N ALA A 24 -0.67 6.33 4.91
CA ALA A 24 -1.74 7.02 5.63
C ALA A 24 -2.87 7.44 4.67
N LEU A 25 -2.53 8.01 3.51
CA LEU A 25 -3.51 8.33 2.48
C LEU A 25 -4.24 7.06 1.98
N ALA A 26 -3.50 5.99 1.71
CA ALA A 26 -4.08 4.75 1.22
C ALA A 26 -5.06 4.11 2.24
N VAL A 27 -4.81 4.24 3.56
CA VAL A 27 -5.75 3.78 4.60
C VAL A 27 -7.12 4.43 4.42
N ASP A 28 -7.15 5.75 4.30
CA ASP A 28 -8.39 6.50 4.14
C ASP A 28 -9.07 6.18 2.82
N GLU A 29 -8.29 6.06 1.73
CA GLU A 29 -8.83 5.70 0.42
C GLU A 29 -9.39 4.27 0.38
N ILE A 30 -8.73 3.29 1.02
CA ILE A 30 -9.22 1.91 1.12
C ILE A 30 -10.55 1.89 1.89
N ARG A 31 -10.64 2.63 3.00
CA ARG A 31 -11.89 2.75 3.77
C ARG A 31 -13.00 3.36 2.93
N PHE A 32 -12.69 4.40 2.17
CA PHE A 32 -13.65 5.00 1.23
C PHE A 32 -14.12 3.99 0.17
N ILE A 33 -13.20 3.25 -0.44
CA ILE A 33 -13.50 2.25 -1.46
C ILE A 33 -14.36 1.11 -0.90
N GLU A 34 -14.05 0.63 0.31
CA GLU A 34 -14.81 -0.41 1.01
C GLU A 34 -16.25 0.05 1.29
N ASN A 35 -16.42 1.29 1.77
CA ASN A 35 -17.75 1.88 1.98
C ASN A 35 -18.49 2.07 0.66
N LEU A 36 -17.78 2.48 -0.40
CA LEU A 36 -18.36 2.68 -1.73
C LEU A 36 -18.94 1.36 -2.27
N THR A 37 -18.16 0.28 -2.26
CA THR A 37 -18.60 -1.03 -2.78
C THR A 37 -19.76 -1.64 -1.97
N GLN A 38 -19.93 -1.23 -0.72
CA GLN A 38 -21.05 -1.63 0.15
C GLN A 38 -22.28 -0.70 0.03
N SER A 39 -22.18 0.40 -0.69
CA SER A 39 -23.26 1.39 -0.78
C SER A 39 -24.42 0.95 -1.68
N TYR A 40 -25.60 1.53 -1.45
CA TYR A 40 -26.80 1.35 -2.30
C TYR A 40 -26.63 1.85 -3.75
N ALA A 41 -25.47 2.42 -4.11
CA ALA A 41 -25.14 2.75 -5.50
C ALA A 41 -25.09 1.50 -6.42
N PHE A 42 -25.05 0.32 -5.84
CA PHE A 42 -24.94 -0.98 -6.47
C PHE A 42 -26.26 -1.78 -6.28
N GLU A 43 -27.34 -1.37 -6.96
CA GLU A 43 -28.65 -2.07 -6.91
C GLU A 43 -28.74 -3.28 -7.86
N PRO A 44 -29.67 -4.23 -7.63
CA PRO A 44 -29.72 -5.57 -8.25
C PRO A 44 -29.85 -5.62 -9.78
N THR A 45 -30.05 -4.48 -10.44
CA THR A 45 -30.25 -4.39 -11.89
C THR A 45 -28.95 -4.50 -12.70
N THR A 46 -27.81 -4.65 -12.04
CA THR A 46 -26.50 -4.84 -12.70
C THR A 46 -26.20 -6.34 -12.87
N PRO A 47 -26.05 -6.85 -14.11
CA PRO A 47 -25.64 -8.24 -14.33
C PRO A 47 -24.26 -8.52 -13.72
N ASN A 48 -24.07 -9.71 -13.15
CA ASN A 48 -22.84 -10.15 -12.45
C ASN A 48 -22.38 -9.23 -11.30
N LEU A 49 -23.29 -8.42 -10.75
CA LEU A 49 -22.98 -7.49 -9.67
C LEU A 49 -22.46 -8.20 -8.43
N PHE A 50 -23.15 -9.27 -8.02
CA PHE A 50 -22.82 -10.00 -6.82
C PHE A 50 -21.41 -10.62 -6.90
N GLU A 51 -21.10 -11.31 -8.00
CA GLU A 51 -19.79 -11.93 -8.23
C GLU A 51 -18.66 -10.90 -8.21
N ARG A 52 -18.82 -9.78 -8.92
CA ARG A 52 -17.80 -8.73 -8.95
C ARG A 52 -17.62 -8.02 -7.61
N LEU A 53 -18.68 -7.86 -6.82
CA LEU A 53 -18.58 -7.30 -5.48
C LEU A 53 -17.86 -8.26 -4.52
N GLU A 54 -18.11 -9.57 -4.61
CA GLU A 54 -17.38 -10.56 -3.83
C GLU A 54 -15.89 -10.62 -4.21
N ASP A 55 -15.56 -10.54 -5.50
CA ASP A 55 -14.18 -10.40 -5.97
C ASP A 55 -13.49 -9.17 -5.34
N PHE A 56 -14.17 -8.01 -5.38
CA PHE A 56 -13.61 -6.78 -4.80
C PHE A 56 -13.46 -6.87 -3.29
N LYS A 57 -14.37 -7.52 -2.56
CA LYS A 57 -14.19 -7.77 -1.11
C LYS A 57 -12.94 -8.59 -0.85
N SER A 58 -12.73 -9.65 -1.64
CA SER A 58 -11.54 -10.51 -1.52
C SER A 58 -10.24 -9.73 -1.79
N GLU A 59 -10.21 -8.91 -2.85
CA GLU A 59 -9.04 -8.09 -3.18
C GLU A 59 -8.77 -6.99 -2.15
N ILE A 60 -9.82 -6.30 -1.66
CA ILE A 60 -9.69 -5.32 -0.58
C ILE A 60 -9.14 -5.98 0.69
N TYR A 61 -9.60 -7.19 1.02
CA TYR A 61 -9.08 -7.94 2.16
C TYR A 61 -7.59 -8.28 2.01
N LYS A 62 -7.14 -8.70 0.82
CA LYS A 62 -5.72 -8.93 0.52
C LYS A 62 -4.90 -7.65 0.69
N ILE A 63 -5.39 -6.52 0.17
CA ILE A 63 -4.73 -5.22 0.32
C ILE A 63 -4.62 -4.82 1.80
N LYS A 64 -5.68 -4.99 2.59
CA LYS A 64 -5.66 -4.68 4.03
C LYS A 64 -4.63 -5.51 4.78
N LYS A 65 -4.39 -6.77 4.39
CA LYS A 65 -3.28 -7.59 4.93
C LYS A 65 -1.91 -7.05 4.56
N LEU A 66 -1.71 -6.68 3.29
CA LEU A 66 -0.44 -6.08 2.84
C LEU A 66 -0.17 -4.76 3.57
N LEU A 67 -1.22 -3.94 3.74
CA LEU A 67 -1.19 -2.67 4.45
C LEU A 67 -0.78 -2.84 5.92
N ASP A 68 -1.43 -3.75 6.66
CA ASP A 68 -1.09 -4.03 8.06
C ASP A 68 0.36 -4.53 8.20
N ASN A 69 0.81 -5.40 7.28
CA ASN A 69 2.19 -5.88 7.27
C ASN A 69 3.19 -4.74 7.03
N ILE A 70 3.00 -3.90 6.01
CA ILE A 70 3.93 -2.81 5.71
C ILE A 70 3.93 -1.74 6.81
N GLN A 71 2.79 -1.45 7.44
CA GLN A 71 2.72 -0.51 8.57
C GLN A 71 3.56 -0.99 9.76
N LYS A 72 3.50 -2.28 10.09
CA LYS A 72 4.32 -2.88 11.16
C LYS A 72 5.81 -2.83 10.82
N LEU A 73 6.16 -3.20 9.59
CA LEU A 73 7.55 -3.17 9.13
C LEU A 73 8.14 -1.75 9.15
N LEU A 74 7.39 -0.76 8.65
CA LEU A 74 7.83 0.64 8.64
C LEU A 74 7.95 1.24 10.03
N SER A 75 7.00 0.95 10.91
CA SER A 75 7.05 1.46 12.29
C SER A 75 8.28 0.93 13.03
N LYS A 76 8.59 -0.36 12.83
CA LYS A 76 9.80 -0.98 13.39
C LYS A 76 11.07 -0.38 12.80
N HIS A 77 11.14 -0.26 11.46
CA HIS A 77 12.32 0.27 10.79
C HIS A 77 12.61 1.73 11.14
N ASP A 78 11.58 2.58 11.23
CA ASP A 78 11.74 3.98 11.63
C ASP A 78 12.31 4.13 13.06
N LEU A 79 11.83 3.29 13.98
CA LEU A 79 12.33 3.24 15.35
C LEU A 79 13.82 2.83 15.38
N GLU A 80 14.20 1.84 14.57
CA GLU A 80 15.58 1.37 14.51
C GLU A 80 16.52 2.36 13.82
N LEU A 81 16.06 3.04 12.76
CA LEU A 81 16.84 4.10 12.10
C LEU A 81 17.16 5.24 13.08
N SER A 82 16.23 5.55 14.00
CA SER A 82 16.46 6.56 15.04
C SER A 82 17.62 6.20 15.99
N GLY A 83 17.95 4.92 16.14
CA GLY A 83 19.09 4.41 16.92
C GLY A 83 20.32 4.06 16.07
N MET A 84 20.26 4.17 14.74
CA MET A 84 21.35 3.78 13.85
C MET A 84 22.61 4.65 14.04
N LEU A 85 22.45 5.91 14.46
CA LEU A 85 23.56 6.82 14.76
C LEU A 85 24.51 6.30 15.86
N GLU A 86 24.06 5.33 16.66
CA GLU A 86 24.86 4.74 17.74
C GLU A 86 25.70 3.53 17.30
N CYS A 87 25.55 3.06 16.05
CA CYS A 87 26.31 1.92 15.53
C CYS A 87 27.15 2.26 14.28
N ASP A 88 28.46 2.40 14.46
CA ASP A 88 29.43 2.76 13.39
C ASP A 88 30.21 1.53 12.88
N THR A 89 29.49 0.45 12.53
CA THR A 89 30.12 -0.77 12.00
C THR A 89 29.58 -1.13 10.63
N MET A 90 30.44 -1.66 9.75
CA MET A 90 30.06 -2.17 8.43
C MET A 90 28.94 -3.23 8.50
N ALA A 91 28.88 -4.01 9.58
CA ALA A 91 27.80 -4.98 9.80
C ALA A 91 26.44 -4.30 10.02
N CYS A 92 26.42 -3.16 10.72
CA CYS A 92 25.21 -2.34 10.87
C CYS A 92 24.77 -1.77 9.51
N ASP A 93 25.69 -1.24 8.71
CA ASP A 93 25.35 -0.69 7.38
C ASP A 93 24.69 -1.73 6.47
N ILE A 94 25.26 -2.94 6.41
CA ILE A 94 24.70 -4.06 5.61
C ILE A 94 23.31 -4.43 6.14
N TYR A 95 23.16 -4.57 7.46
CA TYR A 95 21.88 -4.91 8.08
C TYR A 95 20.78 -3.90 7.73
N PHE A 96 21.07 -2.60 7.90
CA PHE A 96 20.10 -1.53 7.62
C PHE A 96 19.77 -1.46 6.13
N GLN A 97 20.76 -1.64 5.25
CA GLN A 97 20.55 -1.65 3.81
C GLN A 97 19.65 -2.81 3.36
N GLU A 98 19.97 -4.04 3.77
CA GLU A 98 19.17 -5.22 3.42
C GLU A 98 17.73 -5.09 3.90
N LYS A 99 17.55 -4.63 5.13
CA LYS A 99 16.23 -4.41 5.71
C LYS A 99 15.46 -3.32 4.99
N HIS A 100 16.10 -2.19 4.67
CA HIS A 100 15.47 -1.11 3.95
C HIS A 100 15.04 -1.54 2.54
N LEU A 101 15.86 -2.32 1.83
CA LEU A 101 15.51 -2.88 0.52
C LEU A 101 14.34 -3.87 0.60
N LEU A 102 14.29 -4.71 1.63
CA LEU A 102 13.15 -5.60 1.86
C LEU A 102 11.85 -4.80 2.07
N ILE A 103 11.90 -3.73 2.86
CA ILE A 103 10.75 -2.86 3.13
C ILE A 103 10.32 -2.14 1.85
N LYS A 104 11.28 -1.62 1.08
CA LYS A 104 11.04 -0.99 -0.22
C LYS A 104 10.29 -1.92 -1.18
N GLU A 105 10.69 -3.19 -1.23
CA GLU A 105 9.99 -4.18 -2.06
C GLU A 105 8.58 -4.47 -1.56
N ASN A 106 8.37 -4.62 -0.24
CA ASN A 106 7.04 -4.79 0.34
C ASN A 106 6.14 -3.57 0.06
N TYR A 107 6.68 -2.36 0.19
CA TYR A 107 6.00 -1.12 -0.16
C TYR A 107 5.60 -1.08 -1.63
N ARG A 108 6.52 -1.45 -2.55
CA ARG A 108 6.26 -1.53 -3.99
C ARG A 108 5.14 -2.53 -4.30
N GLN A 109 5.15 -3.70 -3.67
CA GLN A 109 4.10 -4.70 -3.83
C GLN A 109 2.74 -4.20 -3.35
N PHE A 110 2.71 -3.51 -2.20
CA PHE A 110 1.50 -2.87 -1.68
C PHE A 110 0.96 -1.82 -2.68
N VAL A 111 1.79 -0.87 -3.10
CA VAL A 111 1.38 0.21 -4.04
C VAL A 111 0.86 -0.36 -5.35
N ASN A 112 1.54 -1.37 -5.93
CA ASN A 112 1.10 -1.98 -7.18
C ASN A 112 -0.24 -2.72 -7.03
N SER A 113 -0.39 -3.52 -5.98
CA SER A 113 -1.63 -4.27 -5.74
C SER A 113 -2.78 -3.33 -5.44
N TYR A 114 -2.55 -2.34 -4.57
CA TYR A 114 -3.52 -1.32 -4.23
C TYR A 114 -3.95 -0.50 -5.46
N GLY A 115 -2.99 0.00 -6.25
CA GLY A 115 -3.26 0.80 -7.44
C GLY A 115 -4.07 0.03 -8.50
N LYS A 116 -3.75 -1.26 -8.70
CA LYS A 116 -4.51 -2.13 -9.60
C LYS A 116 -5.97 -2.26 -9.16
N THR A 117 -6.22 -2.71 -7.93
CA THR A 117 -7.58 -2.90 -7.41
C THR A 117 -8.37 -1.58 -7.36
N LYS A 118 -7.73 -0.48 -6.95
CA LYS A 118 -8.33 0.86 -6.97
C LYS A 118 -8.84 1.23 -8.36
N THR A 119 -8.00 1.02 -9.37
CA THR A 119 -8.34 1.32 -10.78
C THR A 119 -9.49 0.46 -11.26
N GLU A 120 -9.48 -0.84 -10.97
CA GLU A 120 -10.55 -1.77 -11.36
C GLU A 120 -11.90 -1.39 -10.72
N ILE A 121 -11.90 -1.08 -9.43
CA ILE A 121 -13.11 -0.67 -8.71
C ILE A 121 -13.62 0.67 -9.26
N PHE A 122 -12.76 1.67 -9.46
CA PHE A 122 -13.18 2.97 -9.98
C PHE A 122 -13.75 2.88 -11.40
N ASN A 123 -13.14 2.07 -12.26
CA ASN A 123 -13.68 1.81 -13.60
C ASN A 123 -15.06 1.17 -13.50
N TYR A 124 -15.22 0.15 -12.64
CA TYR A 124 -16.51 -0.50 -12.44
C TYR A 124 -17.58 0.47 -11.93
N CYS A 125 -17.30 1.22 -10.86
CA CYS A 125 -18.17 2.25 -10.32
C CYS A 125 -18.57 3.28 -11.39
N GLY A 126 -17.59 3.75 -12.17
CA GLY A 126 -17.80 4.69 -13.27
C GLY A 126 -18.75 4.16 -14.33
N THR A 127 -18.71 2.87 -14.67
CA THR A 127 -19.67 2.27 -15.62
C THR A 127 -21.10 2.26 -15.08
N ILE A 128 -21.28 2.00 -13.78
CA ILE A 128 -22.60 1.97 -13.14
C ILE A 128 -23.18 3.38 -13.06
N LEU A 129 -22.38 4.35 -12.60
CA LEU A 129 -22.81 5.75 -12.47
C LEU A 129 -23.20 6.36 -13.82
N LYS A 130 -22.48 6.02 -14.91
CA LYS A 130 -22.83 6.45 -16.28
C LYS A 130 -24.16 5.87 -16.76
N LYS A 131 -24.48 4.62 -16.42
CA LYS A 131 -25.75 3.97 -16.81
C LYS A 131 -26.95 4.65 -16.15
N ARG A 132 -26.81 5.11 -14.89
CA ARG A 132 -27.88 5.77 -14.12
C ARG A 132 -28.14 7.24 -14.48
N LYS A 133 -27.29 7.86 -15.32
CA LYS A 133 -27.49 9.24 -15.80
C LYS A 133 -28.51 9.33 -16.95
N LYS A 134 -28.92 8.20 -17.52
CA LYS A 134 -30.02 8.10 -18.48
C LYS A 134 -31.31 7.76 -17.76
#